data_AF-A0A960IJ53-F1
#
_entry.id   AF-A0A960IJ53-F1
#
_cell.length_a   1.000
_cell.length_b   1.000
_cell.length_c   1.000
_cell.angle_alpha   90.00
_cell.angle_beta   90.00
_cell.angle_gamma   90.00
#
_symmetry.space_group_name_H-M   'P 1'
#
loop_
_entity.id
_entity.type
_entity.pdbx_description
1 polymer ?
#
loop_
_entity_poly.entity_id
_entity_poly.type
_entity_poly.pdbx_seq_one_letter_code
_entity_poly.pdbx_strand_id
1 'polypeptide(L)'
;MTLHITNTRLDDRPVTVTCDDGVITAISDPADAPAPQPGDDVLDGTGTAAIPGLVNAHTHAAMTLFRSWAGDLQLQEWLTEHIWPAEARLTPEDVYWGTRLAAIEML
;
A
#
# COMPACT_ATOMS: atom_id res chain seq x y z
N MET A 1 -15.62 4.24 -13.69
CA MET A 1 -15.36 2.79 -13.61
C MET A 1 -15.79 2.35 -12.24
N THR A 2 -16.77 1.46 -12.18
CA THR A 2 -17.40 1.05 -10.93
C THR A 2 -16.85 -0.31 -10.50
N LEU A 3 -16.45 -0.43 -9.24
CA LEU A 3 -15.94 -1.64 -8.61
C LEU A 3 -16.87 -2.06 -7.47
N HIS A 4 -17.22 -3.34 -7.43
CA HIS A 4 -17.93 -3.95 -6.31
C HIS A 4 -17.03 -4.97 -5.61
N ILE A 5 -16.68 -4.71 -4.35
CA ILE A 5 -16.00 -5.68 -3.49
C ILE A 5 -17.08 -6.39 -2.68
N THR A 6 -17.43 -7.60 -3.09
CA THR A 6 -18.53 -8.38 -2.51
C THR A 6 -18.04 -9.32 -1.41
N ASN A 7 -18.90 -9.70 -0.47
CA ASN A 7 -18.64 -10.71 0.57
C ASN A 7 -17.40 -10.49 1.45
N THR A 8 -16.82 -9.29 1.44
CA THR A 8 -15.73 -8.92 2.36
C THR A 8 -16.29 -8.63 3.75
N ARG A 9 -15.42 -8.51 4.76
CA ARG A 9 -15.82 -8.26 6.14
C ARG A 9 -15.35 -6.90 6.62
N LEU A 10 -16.22 -6.16 7.28
CA LEU A 10 -15.91 -4.95 8.04
C LEU A 10 -16.52 -5.11 9.43
N ASP A 11 -15.76 -4.92 10.52
CA ASP A 11 -16.24 -5.13 11.90
C ASP A 11 -16.97 -6.48 12.10
N ASP A 12 -16.41 -7.55 11.55
CA ASP A 12 -16.95 -8.91 11.59
C ASP A 12 -18.34 -9.14 10.96
N ARG A 13 -18.85 -8.18 10.20
CA ARG A 13 -20.06 -8.35 9.38
C ARG A 13 -19.72 -8.44 7.89
N PRO A 14 -20.39 -9.31 7.12
CA PRO A 14 -20.24 -9.34 5.67
C PRO A 14 -20.84 -8.07 5.08
N VAL A 15 -20.13 -7.45 4.13
CA VAL A 15 -20.55 -6.23 3.44
C VAL A 15 -20.19 -6.31 1.97
N THR A 16 -20.85 -5.47 1.16
CA THR A 16 -20.40 -5.10 -0.18
C THR A 16 -19.95 -3.65 -0.15
N VAL A 17 -18.74 -3.38 -0.65
CA VAL A 17 -18.22 -2.02 -0.85
C VAL A 17 -18.33 -1.68 -2.33
N THR A 18 -19.06 -0.62 -2.65
CA THR A 18 -19.17 -0.10 -4.02
C THR A 18 -18.33 1.16 -4.15
N CYS A 19 -17.49 1.19 -5.17
CA CYS A 19 -16.65 2.32 -5.51
C CYS A 19 -16.96 2.79 -6.92
N ASP A 20 -17.06 4.10 -7.14
CA ASP A 20 -17.14 4.70 -8.46
C ASP A 20 -16.03 5.72 -8.64
N ASP A 21 -15.25 5.57 -9.72
CA ASP A 21 -14.11 6.44 -10.06
C ASP A 21 -13.17 6.71 -8.87
N GLY A 22 -12.88 5.65 -8.11
CA GLY A 22 -11.95 5.69 -6.97
C GLY A 22 -12.56 6.22 -5.66
N VAL A 23 -13.87 6.50 -5.63
CA VAL A 23 -14.59 6.97 -4.45
C VAL A 23 -15.53 5.89 -3.94
N ILE A 24 -15.49 5.58 -2.65
CA ILE A 24 -16.49 4.70 -2.02
C ILE A 24 -17.84 5.44 -2.01
N THR A 25 -18.83 4.88 -2.72
CA THR A 25 -20.19 5.44 -2.82
C THR A 25 -21.17 4.76 -1.88
N ALA A 26 -20.93 3.50 -1.52
CA ALA A 26 -21.74 2.75 -0.57
C ALA A 26 -20.96 1.65 0.15
N ILE A 27 -21.37 1.38 1.40
CA ILE A 27 -21.03 0.17 2.15
C ILE A 27 -22.35 -0.40 2.64
N SER A 28 -22.77 -1.51 2.04
CA SER A 28 -24.12 -2.08 2.25
C SER A 28 -24.03 -3.52 2.74
N ASP A 29 -25.11 -3.98 3.39
CA ASP A 29 -25.31 -5.41 3.57
C ASP A 29 -25.42 -6.08 2.19
N PRO A 30 -24.90 -7.30 1.98
CA PRO A 30 -24.83 -7.90 0.66
C PRO A 30 -26.19 -8.05 -0.05
N ALA A 31 -27.27 -8.22 0.73
CA ALA A 31 -28.63 -8.34 0.22
C ALA A 31 -29.19 -7.01 -0.33
N ASP A 32 -28.68 -5.88 0.14
CA ASP A 32 -29.14 -4.52 -0.22
C ASP A 32 -28.18 -3.81 -1.17
N ALA A 33 -27.07 -4.46 -1.52
CA ALA A 33 -26.06 -3.89 -2.41
C ALA A 33 -26.60 -3.71 -3.85
N PRO A 34 -26.24 -2.62 -4.55
CA PRO A 34 -26.58 -2.47 -5.95
C PRO A 34 -26.06 -3.66 -6.76
N ALA A 35 -26.92 -4.23 -7.61
CA ALA A 35 -26.48 -5.29 -8.50
C ALA A 35 -25.43 -4.75 -9.50
N PRO A 36 -24.29 -5.43 -9.68
CA PRO A 36 -23.31 -5.04 -10.69
C PRO A 36 -23.93 -4.97 -12.08
N GLN A 37 -23.58 -3.93 -12.83
CA GLN A 37 -24.04 -3.72 -14.20
C GLN A 37 -23.00 -4.22 -15.21
N PRO A 38 -23.38 -4.47 -16.48
CA PRO A 38 -22.41 -4.79 -17.52
C PRO A 38 -21.33 -3.70 -17.66
N GLY A 39 -20.08 -4.07 -17.43
CA GLY A 39 -18.93 -3.16 -17.45
C GLY A 39 -18.39 -2.77 -16.08
N ASP A 40 -19.07 -3.16 -15.00
CA ASP A 40 -18.56 -3.05 -13.64
C ASP A 40 -17.52 -4.14 -13.36
N ASP A 41 -16.49 -3.79 -12.58
CA ASP A 41 -15.55 -4.76 -12.02
C ASP A 41 -16.14 -5.36 -10.74
N VAL A 42 -15.94 -6.66 -10.55
CA VAL A 42 -16.39 -7.37 -9.35
C VAL A 42 -15.23 -8.14 -8.74
N LEU A 43 -14.96 -7.85 -7.48
CA LEU A 43 -14.00 -8.57 -6.65
C LEU A 43 -14.74 -9.35 -5.57
N ASP A 44 -14.58 -10.67 -5.53
CA ASP A 44 -15.09 -11.50 -4.44
C ASP A 44 -14.09 -11.50 -3.28
N GLY A 45 -14.47 -10.87 -2.19
CA GLY A 45 -13.70 -10.74 -0.95
C GLY A 45 -13.99 -11.83 0.07
N THR A 46 -14.61 -12.94 -0.29
CA THR A 46 -14.91 -14.05 0.64
C THR A 46 -13.65 -14.47 1.41
N GLY A 47 -13.75 -14.49 2.75
CA GLY A 47 -12.63 -14.85 3.64
C GLY A 47 -11.60 -13.73 3.88
N THR A 48 -11.86 -12.51 3.38
CA THR A 48 -11.01 -11.33 3.60
C THR A 48 -11.67 -10.32 4.54
N ALA A 49 -10.86 -9.41 5.09
CA ALA A 49 -11.32 -8.22 5.79
C ALA A 49 -10.98 -6.98 4.96
N ALA A 50 -11.95 -6.09 4.81
CA ALA A 50 -11.74 -4.78 4.21
C ALA A 50 -11.21 -3.82 5.28
N ILE A 51 -10.02 -3.29 5.04
CA ILE A 51 -9.42 -2.24 5.87
C ILE A 51 -9.06 -1.04 4.99
N PRO A 52 -9.00 0.18 5.55
CA PRO A 52 -8.37 1.30 4.85
C PRO A 52 -6.93 0.94 4.46
N GLY A 53 -6.47 1.44 3.32
CA GLY A 53 -5.07 1.35 2.93
C GLY A 53 -4.19 1.97 4.02
N LEU A 54 -3.08 1.30 4.34
CA LEU A 54 -2.15 1.77 5.37
C LEU A 54 -1.46 3.07 4.90
N VAL A 55 -1.32 4.04 5.82
CA VAL A 55 -0.67 5.32 5.52
C VAL A 55 0.71 5.36 6.17
N ASN A 56 1.75 5.31 5.34
CA ASN A 56 3.12 5.51 5.79
C ASN A 56 3.43 7.02 5.89
N ALA A 57 3.35 7.57 7.11
CA ALA A 57 3.46 9.00 7.35
C ALA A 57 4.89 9.56 7.24
N HIS A 58 5.92 8.71 7.26
CA HIS A 58 7.32 9.13 7.18
C HIS A 58 8.21 8.00 6.66
N THR A 59 8.89 8.21 5.52
CA THR A 59 9.76 7.20 4.91
C THR A 59 10.89 7.82 4.11
N HIS A 60 11.99 7.09 4.00
CA HIS A 60 13.11 7.39 3.11
C HIS A 60 13.18 6.30 2.02
N ALA A 61 12.34 6.42 0.99
CA ALA A 61 12.04 5.31 0.07
C ALA A 61 13.26 4.74 -0.68
N ALA A 62 14.20 5.57 -1.11
CA ALA A 62 15.38 5.08 -1.84
C ALA A 62 16.34 4.26 -0.95
N MET A 63 16.29 4.44 0.37
CA MET A 63 17.15 3.71 1.32
C MET A 63 16.84 2.22 1.39
N THR A 64 15.76 1.74 0.75
CA THR A 64 15.50 0.30 0.58
C THR A 64 16.68 -0.43 -0.07
N LEU A 65 17.51 0.26 -0.87
CA LEU A 65 18.75 -0.26 -1.44
C LEU A 65 19.84 -0.58 -0.40
N PHE A 66 19.76 0.03 0.80
CA PHE A 66 20.72 -0.17 1.88
C PHE A 66 20.23 -1.14 2.96
N ARG A 67 19.12 -1.86 2.69
CA ARG A 67 18.53 -2.81 3.63
C ARG A 67 19.58 -3.83 4.08
N SER A 68 19.74 -3.94 5.40
CA SER A 68 20.67 -4.87 6.06
C SER A 68 22.17 -4.66 5.78
N TRP A 69 22.60 -3.49 5.27
CA TRP A 69 24.02 -3.24 4.95
C TRP A 69 24.88 -2.81 6.15
N ALA A 70 24.34 -2.00 7.06
CA ALA A 70 25.05 -1.46 8.23
C ALA A 70 24.22 -1.65 9.51
N GLY A 71 24.09 -2.90 9.97
CA GLY A 71 23.34 -3.26 11.18
C GLY A 71 24.18 -3.10 12.46
N ASP A 72 23.49 -3.06 13.61
CA ASP A 72 24.07 -3.14 14.96
C ASP A 72 25.06 -2.02 15.36
N LEU A 73 24.91 -0.82 14.81
CA LEU A 73 25.72 0.36 15.11
C LEU A 73 24.95 1.41 15.94
N GLN A 74 25.67 2.27 16.65
CA GLN A 74 25.05 3.44 17.26
C GLN A 74 24.61 4.45 16.19
N LEU A 75 23.55 5.21 16.46
CA LEU A 75 22.94 6.10 15.47
C LEU A 75 23.93 7.06 14.79
N GLN A 76 24.81 7.72 15.56
CA GLN A 76 25.74 8.69 14.99
C GLN A 76 26.79 8.02 14.10
N GLU A 77 27.37 6.90 14.55
CA GLU A 77 28.31 6.09 13.76
C GLU A 77 27.63 5.58 12.48
N TRP A 78 26.41 5.04 12.59
CA TRP A 78 25.61 4.60 11.45
C TRP A 78 25.36 5.72 10.43
N LEU A 79 24.99 6.92 10.89
CA LEU A 79 24.74 8.07 10.02
C LEU A 79 26.02 8.56 9.34
N THR A 80 27.05 8.89 10.13
CA THR A 80 28.20 9.67 9.66
C THR A 80 29.23 8.79 8.94
N GLU A 81 29.39 7.54 9.37
CA GLU A 81 30.42 6.64 8.85
C GLU A 81 29.89 5.72 7.74
N HIS A 82 28.56 5.47 7.69
CA HIS A 82 27.96 4.53 6.73
C HIS A 82 26.92 5.18 5.80
N ILE A 83 25.82 5.72 6.34
CA ILE A 83 24.67 6.14 5.53
C ILE A 83 24.97 7.39 4.71
N TRP A 84 25.43 8.49 5.30
CA TRP A 84 25.70 9.71 4.54
C TRP A 84 26.76 9.49 3.43
N PRO A 85 27.87 8.77 3.68
CA PRO A 85 28.81 8.41 2.61
C PRO A 85 28.20 7.56 1.50
N ALA A 86 27.24 6.68 1.80
CA ALA A 86 26.56 5.86 0.79
C ALA A 86 25.54 6.67 -0.01
N GLU A 87 24.72 7.48 0.66
CA GLU A 87 23.76 8.37 0.02
C GLU A 87 24.44 9.38 -0.91
N ALA A 88 25.60 9.90 -0.52
CA ALA A 88 26.40 10.82 -1.35
C ALA A 88 26.87 10.21 -2.68
N ARG A 89 26.81 8.88 -2.83
CA ARG A 89 27.16 8.15 -4.06
C ARG A 89 25.94 7.79 -4.90
N LEU A 90 24.72 7.98 -4.40
CA LEU A 90 23.51 7.70 -5.17
C LEU A 90 23.39 8.66 -6.35
N THR A 91 23.04 8.10 -7.49
CA THR A 91 22.64 8.86 -8.68
C THR A 91 21.12 9.03 -8.71
N PRO A 92 20.59 9.95 -9.53
CA PRO A 92 19.14 10.05 -9.73
C PRO A 92 18.49 8.75 -10.21
N GLU A 93 19.22 7.92 -10.97
CA GLU A 93 18.74 6.62 -11.42
C GLU A 93 18.63 5.61 -10.27
N ASP A 94 19.59 5.60 -9.34
CA ASP A 94 19.52 4.77 -8.15
C ASP A 94 18.32 5.16 -7.27
N VAL A 95 18.09 6.46 -7.09
CA VAL A 95 16.93 6.96 -6.33
C VAL A 95 15.61 6.56 -7.00
N TYR A 96 15.54 6.63 -8.33
CA TYR A 96 14.37 6.19 -9.09
C TYR A 96 14.06 4.70 -8.84
N TRP A 97 15.05 3.83 -9.01
CA TRP A 97 14.86 2.39 -8.85
C TRP A 97 14.64 1.99 -7.39
N GLY A 98 15.36 2.59 -6.45
CA GLY A 98 15.17 2.37 -5.01
C GLY A 98 13.76 2.78 -4.56
N THR A 99 13.25 3.91 -5.05
CA THR A 99 11.89 4.36 -4.75
C THR A 99 10.83 3.47 -5.40
N ARG A 100 11.04 3.01 -6.65
CA ARG A 100 10.16 2.06 -7.33
C ARG A 100 10.11 0.71 -6.58
N LEU A 101 11.23 0.25 -6.06
CA LEU A 101 11.32 -0.95 -5.22
C LEU A 101 10.54 -0.76 -3.91
N ALA A 102 10.70 0.39 -3.25
CA ALA A 102 9.92 0.69 -2.05
C ALA A 102 8.40 0.72 -2.33
N ALA A 103 7.99 1.28 -3.47
CA ALA A 103 6.58 1.37 -3.84
C ALA A 103 5.94 -0.01 -4.05
N ILE A 104 6.63 -0.94 -4.74
CA ILE A 104 6.09 -2.30 -4.95
C ILE A 104 6.12 -3.15 -3.66
N GLU A 105 7.02 -2.87 -2.73
CA GLU A 105 7.02 -3.55 -1.41
C GLU A 105 5.85 -3.08 -0.51
N MET A 106 5.40 -1.84 -0.68
CA MET A 106 4.29 -1.27 0.09
C MET A 106 2.89 -1.61 -0.45
N LEU A 107 2.79 -2.09 -1.70
CA LEU A 107 1.54 -2.44 -2.39
C LEU A 107 1.30 -3.95 -2.36
#